data_AF-A0A227J6C6-F1
#
_entry.id   AF-A0A227J6C6-F1
#
_cell.length_a   1.000
_cell.length_b   1.000
_cell.length_c   1.000
_cell.angle_alpha   90.00
_cell.angle_beta   90.00
_cell.angle_gamma   90.00
#
_symmetry.space_group_name_H-M   'P 1'
#
loop_
_entity.id
_entity.type
_entity.pdbx_description
1 polymer ?
#
loop_
_entity_poly.entity_id
_entity_poly.type
_entity_poly.pdbx_seq_one_letter_code
_entity_poly.pdbx_strand_id
1 'polypeptide(L)'
;MRTVVWQSLSEEQQDAILERPAIAEGANITAAVADVIAKVRTQGDAALLELTEKFDRVKPESIRVPSKEINAASERLSAEMKQALEQA
;
A
#
# COMPACT_ATOMS: atom_id res chain seq x y z
N MET A 1 25.48 -3.77 -3.36
CA MET A 1 25.54 -5.00 -2.54
C MET A 1 26.78 -4.93 -1.66
N ARG A 2 26.63 -5.17 -0.36
CA ARG A 2 27.75 -5.25 0.57
C ARG A 2 28.10 -6.73 0.76
N THR A 3 29.33 -7.11 0.43
CA THR A 3 29.83 -8.47 0.68
C THR A 3 30.61 -8.47 1.98
N VAL A 4 30.35 -9.45 2.84
CA VAL A 4 31.09 -9.68 4.08
C VAL A 4 31.58 -11.12 4.13
N VAL A 5 32.70 -11.35 4.80
CA VAL A 5 33.16 -12.70 5.11
C VAL A 5 32.63 -13.04 6.50
N TRP A 6 31.59 -13.89 6.57
CA TRP A 6 30.87 -14.19 7.82
C TRP A 6 31.78 -14.60 8.98
N GLN A 7 32.77 -15.46 8.69
CA GLN A 7 33.70 -16.01 9.67
C GLN A 7 34.70 -14.99 10.21
N SER A 8 34.88 -13.83 9.57
CA SER A 8 35.76 -12.76 10.06
C SER A 8 35.03 -11.73 10.91
N LEU A 9 33.72 -11.91 11.15
CA LEU A 9 32.90 -11.02 11.98
C LEU A 9 32.88 -11.52 13.42
N SER A 10 32.84 -10.59 14.38
CA SER A 10 32.45 -10.91 15.76
C SER A 10 30.97 -11.30 15.84
N GLU A 11 30.55 -11.95 16.93
CA GLU A 11 29.15 -12.28 17.18
C GLU A 11 28.25 -11.02 17.11
N GLU A 12 28.68 -9.91 17.72
CA GLU A 12 27.98 -8.61 17.66
C GLU A 12 27.83 -8.09 16.22
N GLN A 13 28.84 -8.27 15.36
CA GLN A 13 28.79 -7.89 13.96
C GLN A 13 27.90 -8.81 13.12
N GLN A 14 27.84 -10.10 13.48
CA GLN A 14 26.94 -11.08 12.87
C GLN A 14 25.49 -10.76 13.20
N ASP A 15 25.19 -10.41 14.45
CA ASP A 15 23.84 -10.01 14.86
C ASP A 15 23.43 -8.72 14.13
N ALA A 16 24.27 -7.69 14.15
CA ALA A 16 23.98 -6.40 13.53
C ALA A 16 23.75 -6.49 12.00
N ILE A 17 24.42 -7.40 11.28
CA ILE A 17 24.23 -7.54 9.84
C ILE A 17 22.98 -8.35 9.45
N LEU A 18 22.42 -9.10 10.40
CA LEU A 18 21.14 -9.80 10.25
C LEU A 18 19.94 -8.94 10.67
N GLU A 19 20.19 -7.83 11.37
CA GLU A 19 19.14 -6.89 11.72
C GLU A 19 18.46 -6.33 10.47
N ARG A 20 17.12 -6.38 10.49
CA ARG A 20 16.33 -5.63 9.52
C ARG A 20 16.39 -4.16 9.91
N PRO A 21 16.64 -3.24 8.97
CA PRO A 21 16.62 -1.81 9.26
C PRO A 21 15.33 -1.42 9.99
N ALA A 22 15.48 -0.87 11.20
CA ALA A 22 14.35 -0.40 11.98
C ALA A 22 13.76 0.86 11.31
N ILE A 23 12.44 0.87 11.12
CA ILE A 23 11.72 2.07 10.65
C ILE A 23 11.49 2.97 11.87
N ALA A 24 12.30 4.02 12.01
CA ALA A 24 12.32 4.88 13.20
C ALA A 24 11.12 5.87 13.29
N GLU A 25 10.28 5.99 12.26
CA GLU A 25 9.19 7.00 12.19
C GLU A 25 7.84 6.54 12.81
N GLY A 26 7.84 5.49 13.62
CA GLY A 26 6.61 4.83 14.10
C GLY A 26 5.61 5.74 14.84
N ALA A 27 6.09 6.69 15.65
CA ALA A 27 5.21 7.54 16.47
C ALA A 27 4.37 8.53 15.63
N ASN A 28 5.00 9.21 14.67
CA ASN A 28 4.30 10.17 13.79
C ASN A 28 3.31 9.46 12.86
N ILE A 29 3.70 8.29 12.35
CA ILE A 29 2.81 7.44 11.53
C ILE A 29 1.60 6.99 12.35
N THR A 30 1.83 6.55 13.59
CA THR A 30 0.75 6.10 14.48
C THR A 30 -0.27 7.21 14.73
N ALA A 31 0.19 8.43 15.02
CA ALA A 31 -0.69 9.58 15.22
C ALA A 31 -1.49 9.91 13.95
N ALA A 32 -0.83 9.97 12.79
CA ALA A 32 -1.49 10.27 11.53
C ALA A 32 -2.59 9.23 11.17
N VAL A 33 -2.31 7.94 11.39
CA VAL A 33 -3.30 6.87 11.15
C VAL A 33 -4.46 6.96 12.13
N ALA A 34 -4.20 7.25 13.41
CA ALA A 34 -5.26 7.43 14.41
C ALA A 34 -6.22 8.57 14.02
N ASP A 35 -5.70 9.68 13.51
CA ASP A 35 -6.49 10.81 13.04
C ASP A 35 -7.34 10.44 11.83
N VAL A 36 -6.79 9.71 10.84
CA VAL A 36 -7.55 9.21 9.69
C VAL A 36 -8.70 8.31 10.13
N ILE A 37 -8.44 7.37 11.05
CA ILE A 37 -9.48 6.46 11.57
C ILE A 37 -10.58 7.25 12.29
N ALA A 38 -10.21 8.20 13.16
CA ALA A 38 -11.16 9.04 13.87
C ALA A 38 -12.03 9.86 12.88
N LYS A 39 -11.42 10.41 11.84
CA LYS A 39 -12.12 11.16 10.79
C LYS A 39 -13.11 10.28 10.03
N VAL A 40 -12.71 9.09 9.60
CA VAL A 40 -13.60 8.17 8.88
C VAL A 40 -14.74 7.68 9.77
N ARG A 41 -14.50 7.39 11.05
CA ARG A 41 -15.56 7.00 12.00
C ARG A 41 -16.60 8.09 12.22
N THR A 42 -16.19 9.36 12.20
CA THR A 42 -17.08 10.49 12.48
C THR A 42 -17.80 11.00 11.24
N GLN A 43 -17.16 10.96 10.07
CA GLN A 43 -17.66 11.59 8.83
C GLN A 43 -17.99 10.59 7.71
N GLY A 44 -17.65 9.30 7.87
CA GLY A 44 -17.95 8.24 6.92
C GLY A 44 -17.39 8.52 5.52
N ASP A 45 -18.22 8.31 4.50
CA ASP A 45 -17.86 8.45 3.08
C ASP A 45 -17.37 9.85 2.71
N ALA A 46 -17.83 10.89 3.40
CA ALA A 46 -17.35 12.25 3.16
C ALA A 46 -15.85 12.39 3.47
N ALA A 47 -15.37 11.74 4.55
CA ALA A 47 -13.95 11.70 4.85
C ALA A 47 -13.16 10.94 3.77
N LEU A 48 -13.71 9.83 3.27
CA LEU A 48 -13.04 9.05 2.23
C LEU A 48 -12.87 9.87 0.95
N LEU A 49 -13.93 10.54 0.49
CA LEU A 49 -13.87 11.40 -0.70
C LEU A 49 -12.87 12.55 -0.54
N GLU A 50 -12.83 13.20 0.63
CA GLU A 50 -11.87 14.28 0.90
C GLU A 50 -10.41 13.77 0.91
N LEU A 51 -10.16 12.61 1.52
CA LEU A 51 -8.82 12.02 1.57
C LEU A 51 -8.37 11.54 0.19
N THR A 52 -9.26 10.95 -0.61
CA THR A 52 -9.00 10.60 -2.01
C THR A 52 -8.68 11.84 -2.85
N GLU A 53 -9.44 12.93 -2.69
CA GLU A 53 -9.14 14.19 -3.40
C GLU A 53 -7.78 14.77 -2.98
N LYS A 54 -7.43 14.68 -1.69
CA LYS A 54 -6.14 15.17 -1.16
C LYS A 54 -4.94 14.38 -1.67
N PHE A 55 -5.00 13.05 -1.61
CA PHE A 55 -3.85 12.18 -1.88
C PHE A 55 -3.79 11.72 -3.33
N ASP A 56 -4.93 11.33 -3.91
CA ASP A 56 -5.02 10.77 -5.26
C ASP A 56 -5.37 11.83 -6.31
N ARG A 57 -5.68 13.06 -5.88
CA ARG A 57 -5.99 14.22 -6.73
C ARG A 57 -7.17 14.00 -7.67
N VAL A 58 -8.10 13.14 -7.26
CA VAL A 58 -9.33 12.82 -7.99
C VAL A 58 -10.52 12.85 -7.04
N LYS A 59 -11.69 13.23 -7.56
CA LYS A 59 -12.95 13.21 -6.81
C LYS A 59 -13.94 12.28 -7.50
N PRO A 60 -13.99 10.99 -7.13
CA PRO A 60 -14.87 10.04 -7.79
C PRO A 60 -16.33 10.34 -7.45
N GLU A 61 -17.23 10.11 -8.41
CA GLU A 61 -18.68 10.26 -8.21
C GLU A 61 -19.26 9.21 -7.26
N SER A 62 -18.58 8.06 -7.15
CA SER A 62 -18.96 6.94 -6.29
C SER A 62 -17.71 6.26 -5.74
N ILE A 63 -17.75 5.89 -4.46
CA ILE A 63 -16.70 5.06 -3.85
C ILE A 63 -16.71 3.65 -4.44
N ARG A 64 -17.90 3.11 -4.73
CA ARG A 64 -18.04 1.80 -5.37
C ARG A 64 -17.91 1.96 -6.88
N VAL A 65 -16.98 1.21 -7.48
CA VAL A 65 -16.83 1.15 -8.94
C VAL A 65 -18.12 0.57 -9.56
N PRO A 66 -18.76 1.29 -10.52
CA PRO A 66 -19.94 0.80 -11.21
C PRO A 66 -19.65 -0.45 -12.04
N SER A 67 -20.61 -1.40 -12.08
CA SER A 67 -20.46 -2.64 -12.87
C SER A 67 -20.19 -2.37 -14.35
N LYS A 68 -20.70 -1.27 -14.90
CA LYS A 68 -20.43 -0.85 -16.27
C LYS A 68 -18.95 -0.57 -16.52
N GLU A 69 -18.28 0.10 -15.59
CA GLU A 69 -16.84 0.40 -15.69
C GLU A 69 -16.00 -0.87 -15.55
N ILE A 70 -16.42 -1.79 -14.69
CA ILE A 70 -15.79 -3.11 -14.56
C ILE A 70 -15.86 -3.87 -15.88
N ASN A 71 -17.05 -3.98 -16.47
CA ASN A 71 -17.23 -4.68 -17.75
C ASN A 71 -16.40 -4.04 -18.86
N ALA A 72 -16.43 -2.70 -18.97
CA ALA A 72 -15.63 -1.97 -19.94
C ALA A 72 -14.11 -2.14 -19.71
N ALA A 73 -13.66 -2.30 -18.47
CA ALA A 73 -12.27 -2.65 -18.16
C ALA A 73 -11.94 -4.09 -18.60
N SER A 74 -12.82 -5.05 -18.31
CA SER A 74 -12.65 -6.45 -18.72
C SER A 74 -12.64 -6.63 -20.24
N GLU A 75 -13.42 -5.84 -20.98
CA GLU A 75 -13.45 -5.86 -22.45
C GLU A 75 -12.15 -5.32 -23.08
N ARG A 76 -11.44 -4.40 -22.40
CA ARG A 76 -10.16 -3.84 -22.88
C ARG A 76 -8.98 -4.81 -22.77
N LEU A 77 -9.11 -5.90 -22.01
CA LEU A 77 -8.05 -6.89 -21.87
C LEU A 77 -7.97 -7.81 -23.10
N SER A 78 -6.75 -8.11 -23.55
CA SER A 78 -6.54 -9.11 -24.61
C SER A 78 -6.91 -10.52 -24.12
N ALA A 79 -7.24 -11.42 -25.05
CA ALA A 79 -7.53 -12.82 -24.73
C ALA A 79 -6.34 -13.51 -24.04
N GLU A 80 -5.11 -13.23 -24.50
CA GLU A 80 -3.88 -13.75 -23.90
C GLU A 80 -3.73 -13.30 -22.44
N MET A 81 -4.00 -12.03 -22.13
CA MET A 81 -3.87 -11.51 -20.78
C MET A 81 -4.95 -12.08 -19.84
N LYS A 82 -6.17 -12.31 -20.35
CA LYS A 82 -7.22 -13.02 -19.61
C LYS A 82 -6.80 -14.46 -19.29
N GLN A 83 -6.30 -15.18 -20.30
CA GLN A 83 -5.83 -16.55 -20.14
C GLN A 83 -4.65 -16.63 -19.16
N ALA A 84 -3.71 -15.68 -19.20
CA ALA A 84 -2.59 -15.64 -18.28
C ALA A 84 -3.03 -15.46 -16.81
N LEU A 85 -4.02 -14.59 -16.55
CA LEU A 85 -4.56 -14.37 -15.20
C LEU A 85 -5.33 -15.60 -14.67
N GLU A 86 -6.01 -16.35 -15.54
CA GLU A 86 -6.72 -17.58 -15.15
C GLU A 86 -5.79 -18.73 -14.77
N GLN A 87 -4.51 -18.69 -15.18
CA GLN A 87 -3.52 -19.76 -14.96
C GLN A 87 -2.46 -19.39 -13.90
N ALA A 88 -2.58 -18.24 -13.24
CA ALA A 88 -1.62 -17.72 -12.26
C ALA A 88 -1.80 -18.28 -10.84
#